data_AF-A0A7J4IUY0-F1
#
_entry.id   AF-A0A7J4IUY0-F1
#
_cell.length_a   1.000
_cell.length_b   1.000
_cell.length_c   1.000
_cell.angle_alpha   90.00
_cell.angle_beta   90.00
_cell.angle_gamma   90.00
#
_symmetry.space_group_name_H-M   'P 1'
#
loop_
_entity.id
_entity.type
_entity.pdbx_description
1 polymer ?
#
loop_
_entity_poly.entity_id
_entity_poly.type
_entity_poly.pdbx_seq_one_letter_code
_entity_poly.pdbx_strand_id
1 'polypeptide(L)'
;MKALFEVKTVENEWKPPFTKNIYTEHYSVAESDEFDRITSNGNDEAVFALLGLEGDKAKIRFSRLFTPKESVEGLGKDKTLLLPRGQEFVVTYLWGEKGVTKKITFQGMSAEEEREEIQQAQP
;
A
#
# COMPACT_ATOMS: atom_id res chain seq x y z
N MET A 1 -8.46 7.06 -15.33
CA MET A 1 -7.90 7.57 -14.05
C MET A 1 -7.24 6.45 -13.24
N LYS A 2 -6.01 6.68 -12.77
CA LYS A 2 -5.30 5.79 -11.84
C LYS A 2 -4.94 6.54 -10.56
N ALA A 3 -4.94 5.81 -9.44
CA ALA A 3 -4.50 6.31 -8.15
C ALA A 3 -3.00 6.02 -7.96
N LEU A 4 -2.28 6.98 -7.39
CA LEU A 4 -0.87 6.82 -7.04
C LEU A 4 -0.74 6.53 -5.55
N PHE A 5 -0.05 5.45 -5.23
CA PHE A 5 0.27 5.06 -3.86
C PHE A 5 1.78 4.91 -3.69
N GLU A 6 2.25 5.34 -2.54
CA GLU A 6 3.57 4.99 -2.03
C GLU A 6 3.37 3.95 -0.92
N VAL A 7 4.04 2.80 -1.04
CA VAL A 7 4.03 1.76 -0.02
C VAL A 7 5.46 1.58 0.49
N LYS A 8 5.69 1.98 1.74
CA LYS A 8 6.93 1.73 2.45
C LYS A 8 6.81 0.45 3.26
N THR A 9 7.65 -0.53 2.95
CA THR A 9 7.72 -1.81 3.65
C THR A 9 8.91 -1.82 4.59
N VAL A 10 8.70 -2.30 5.82
CA VAL A 10 9.70 -2.53 6.84
C VAL A 10 9.60 -4.00 7.27
N GLU A 11 10.59 -4.79 6.91
CA GLU A 11 10.71 -6.17 7.36
C GLU A 11 11.69 -6.24 8.52
N ASN A 12 11.29 -6.88 9.61
CA ASN A 12 12.13 -7.08 10.78
C ASN A 12 12.22 -8.58 11.10
N GLU A 13 13.41 -9.08 11.35
CA GLU A 13 13.62 -10.39 11.96
C GLU A 13 13.63 -10.26 13.48
N TRP A 14 12.79 -11.07 14.13
CA TRP A 14 12.61 -11.14 15.59
C TRP A 14 13.45 -12.25 16.21
N LYS A 15 14.41 -12.79 15.45
CA LYS A 15 15.46 -13.68 15.94
C LYS A 15 16.85 -13.16 15.54
N PRO A 16 17.91 -13.52 16.29
CA PRO A 16 19.27 -13.24 15.87
C PRO A 16 19.62 -13.95 14.53
N PRO A 17 20.37 -13.28 13.63
CA PRO A 17 20.74 -11.87 13.70
C PRO A 17 19.53 -10.96 13.44
N PHE A 18 19.29 -9.99 14.34
CA PHE A 18 18.19 -9.04 14.17
C PHE A 18 18.46 -8.15 12.97
N THR A 19 17.83 -8.46 11.84
CA THR A 19 17.95 -7.70 10.59
C THR A 19 16.70 -6.87 10.35
N LYS A 20 16.90 -5.70 9.73
CA LYS A 20 15.82 -4.78 9.35
C LYS A 20 16.03 -4.33 7.92
N ASN A 21 15.10 -4.69 7.05
CA ASN A 21 15.07 -4.25 5.66
C ASN A 21 13.98 -3.20 5.48
N ILE A 22 14.28 -2.12 4.77
CA ILE A 22 13.33 -1.06 4.48
C ILE A 22 13.41 -0.74 3.00
N TYR A 23 12.27 -0.76 2.32
CA TYR A 23 12.17 -0.39 0.92
C TYR A 23 10.83 0.30 0.65
N THR A 24 10.79 1.10 -0.41
CA THR A 24 9.61 1.86 -0.81
C THR A 24 9.31 1.55 -2.27
N GLU A 25 8.04 1.28 -2.56
CA GLU A 25 7.53 1.02 -3.89
C GLU A 25 6.40 1.98 -4.21
N HIS A 26 6.27 2.34 -5.49
CA HIS A 26 5.22 3.22 -5.99
C HIS A 26 4.29 2.43 -6.89
N TYR A 27 2.99 2.57 -6.67
CA TYR A 27 1.95 1.83 -7.37
C TYR A 27 1.01 2.80 -8.08
N SER A 28 0.75 2.54 -9.36
CA SER A 28 -0.29 3.22 -10.14
C SER A 28 -1.40 2.21 -10.43
N VAL A 29 -2.53 2.34 -9.74
CA VAL A 29 -3.59 1.33 -9.71
C VAL A 29 -4.91 1.90 -10.18
N ALA A 30 -5.65 1.13 -10.97
CA ALA A 30 -7.02 1.46 -11.31
C ALA A 30 -7.97 1.00 -10.20
N GLU A 31 -9.20 1.50 -10.26
CA GLU A 31 -10.25 1.07 -9.35
C GLU A 31 -10.50 -0.44 -9.49
N SER A 32 -10.74 -1.10 -8.36
CA SER A 32 -10.86 -2.57 -8.20
C SER A 32 -9.57 -3.36 -8.37
N ASP A 33 -8.43 -2.72 -8.64
CA ASP A 33 -7.14 -3.43 -8.71
C ASP A 33 -6.55 -3.69 -7.32
N GLU A 34 -5.84 -4.82 -7.24
CA GLU A 34 -5.04 -5.22 -6.10
C GLU A 34 -3.56 -4.86 -6.35
N PHE A 35 -2.86 -4.42 -5.30
CA PHE A 35 -1.46 -4.02 -5.38
C PHE A 35 -0.73 -4.31 -4.08
N ASP A 36 0.60 -4.36 -4.18
CA ASP A 36 1.52 -4.82 -3.15
C ASP A 36 1.21 -6.26 -2.71
N ARG A 37 2.18 -7.17 -2.82
CA ARG A 37 1.97 -8.59 -2.48
C ARG A 37 2.93 -9.02 -1.41
N ILE A 38 2.46 -9.82 -0.46
CA ILE A 38 3.39 -10.66 0.31
C ILE A 38 3.72 -11.86 -0.57
N THR A 39 4.99 -12.01 -0.93
CA THR A 39 5.50 -13.20 -1.65
C THR A 39 6.29 -14.14 -0.73
N SER A 40 6.30 -13.88 0.58
CA SER A 40 7.06 -14.65 1.56
C SER A 40 6.19 -15.59 2.39
N ASN A 41 6.83 -16.63 2.93
CA ASN A 41 6.24 -17.54 3.93
C ASN A 41 5.04 -18.38 3.45
N GLY A 42 4.97 -18.69 2.15
CA GLY A 42 3.90 -19.53 1.58
C GLY A 42 2.55 -18.81 1.43
N ASN A 43 2.48 -17.52 1.73
CA ASN A 43 1.35 -16.67 1.38
C ASN A 43 1.66 -15.96 0.07
N ASP A 44 0.64 -15.89 -0.79
CA ASP A 44 0.62 -15.06 -2.00
C ASP A 44 -0.72 -14.31 -2.02
N GLU A 45 -0.83 -13.33 -1.13
CA GLU A 45 -2.04 -12.51 -0.93
C GLU A 45 -1.67 -11.04 -1.18
N ALA A 46 -2.53 -10.34 -1.91
CA ALA A 46 -2.40 -8.90 -2.07
C ALA A 46 -2.68 -8.20 -0.76
N VAL A 47 -1.84 -7.23 -0.41
CA VAL A 47 -1.95 -6.49 0.84
C VAL A 47 -3.00 -5.41 0.73
N PHE A 48 -3.09 -4.71 -0.40
CA PHE A 48 -4.03 -3.62 -0.60
C PHE A 48 -4.87 -3.83 -1.86
N ALA A 49 -6.10 -3.34 -1.82
CA ALA A 49 -7.00 -3.29 -2.97
C ALA A 49 -7.68 -1.92 -2.99
N LEU A 50 -7.67 -1.28 -4.16
CA LEU A 50 -8.39 -0.02 -4.35
C LEU A 50 -9.86 -0.33 -4.63
N LEU A 51 -10.77 0.06 -3.75
CA LEU A 51 -12.20 -0.15 -3.93
C LEU A 51 -12.92 1.01 -4.63
N GLY A 52 -12.31 2.19 -4.65
CA GLY A 52 -12.92 3.38 -5.23
C GLY A 52 -12.16 4.66 -4.90
N LEU A 53 -12.46 5.71 -5.64
CA LEU A 53 -11.92 7.05 -5.43
C LEU A 53 -13.07 8.03 -5.12
N GLU A 54 -12.92 8.78 -4.03
CA GLU A 54 -13.90 9.75 -3.55
C GLU A 54 -13.25 11.13 -3.47
N GLY A 55 -13.04 11.76 -4.63
CA GLY A 55 -12.35 13.05 -4.72
C GLY A 55 -10.90 12.93 -4.25
N ASP A 56 -10.58 13.56 -3.11
CA ASP A 56 -9.22 13.57 -2.55
C ASP A 56 -8.97 12.42 -1.54
N LYS A 57 -9.81 11.39 -1.60
CA LYS A 57 -9.72 10.20 -0.75
C LYS A 57 -9.74 8.93 -1.59
N ALA A 58 -8.94 7.95 -1.17
CA ALA A 58 -8.96 6.61 -1.74
C ALA A 58 -9.64 5.64 -0.77
N LYS A 59 -10.63 4.89 -1.25
CA LYS A 59 -11.24 3.81 -0.48
C LYS A 59 -10.43 2.55 -0.68
N ILE A 60 -9.74 2.10 0.35
CA ILE A 60 -8.78 1.00 0.28
C ILE A 60 -9.22 -0.11 1.21
N ARG A 61 -9.15 -1.35 0.73
CA ARG A 61 -9.22 -2.55 1.56
C ARG A 61 -7.82 -3.09 1.76
N PHE A 62 -7.52 -3.59 2.96
CA PHE A 62 -6.27 -4.30 3.21
C PHE A 62 -6.48 -5.75 3.63
N SER A 63 -5.44 -6.57 3.45
CA SER A 63 -5.46 -8.00 3.71
C SER A 63 -5.87 -8.33 5.14
N ARG A 64 -6.59 -9.45 5.28
CA ARG A 64 -6.98 -10.02 6.57
C ARG A 64 -5.78 -10.42 7.44
N LEU A 65 -4.61 -10.67 6.84
CA LEU A 65 -3.40 -11.04 7.56
C LEU A 65 -2.80 -9.87 8.35
N PHE A 66 -3.12 -8.65 7.95
CA PHE A 66 -2.55 -7.44 8.55
C PHE A 66 -3.47 -6.83 9.60
N THR A 67 -2.85 -6.24 10.63
CA THR A 67 -3.55 -5.50 11.69
C THR A 67 -3.11 -4.04 11.63
N PRO A 68 -4.04 -3.07 11.72
CA PRO A 68 -3.67 -1.67 11.78
C PRO A 68 -2.86 -1.40 13.06
N LYS A 69 -1.82 -0.57 12.94
CA LYS A 69 -0.98 -0.23 14.10
C LYS A 69 -1.68 0.70 15.08
N GLU A 70 -2.62 1.50 14.57
CA GLU A 70 -3.39 2.49 15.33
C GLU A 70 -4.88 2.23 15.17
N SER A 71 -5.67 2.60 16.17
CA SER A 71 -7.13 2.56 16.09
C SER A 71 -7.60 3.60 15.07
N VAL A 72 -8.09 3.14 13.93
CA VAL A 72 -8.64 4.01 12.89
C VAL A 72 -10.15 4.12 13.06
N GLU A 73 -10.62 5.34 13.35
CA GLU A 73 -12.04 5.66 13.31
C GLU A 73 -12.59 5.45 11.89
N GLY A 74 -13.72 4.75 11.78
CA GLY A 74 -14.31 4.44 10.48
C GLY A 74 -13.71 3.23 9.76
N LEU A 75 -12.85 2.45 10.43
CA LEU A 75 -12.42 1.14 9.90
C LEU A 75 -13.63 0.19 9.85
N GLY A 76 -14.08 -0.13 8.64
CA GLY A 76 -15.18 -1.06 8.42
C GLY A 76 -14.83 -2.48 8.88
N LYS A 77 -15.86 -3.31 9.16
CA LYS A 77 -15.68 -4.73 9.52
C LYS A 77 -14.86 -5.51 8.48
N ASP A 78 -14.91 -5.06 7.23
CA ASP A 78 -14.22 -5.66 6.08
C ASP A 78 -12.82 -5.07 5.84
N LYS A 79 -12.17 -4.51 6.88
CA LYS A 79 -10.82 -3.90 6.78
C LYS A 79 -10.70 -2.87 5.65
N THR A 80 -11.78 -2.11 5.49
CA THR A 80 -11.87 -1.03 4.52
C THR A 80 -11.69 0.29 5.24
N LEU A 81 -10.88 1.18 4.68
CA LEU A 81 -10.68 2.54 5.15
C LEU A 81 -10.82 3.55 4.00
N LEU A 82 -11.15 4.78 4.37
CA LEU A 82 -10.98 5.94 3.50
C LEU A 82 -9.65 6.60 3.86
N LEU A 83 -8.72 6.62 2.92
CA LEU A 83 -7.39 7.20 3.06
C LEU A 83 -7.35 8.57 2.38
N PRO A 84 -7.29 9.69 3.12
CA PRO A 84 -7.09 11.01 2.55
C PRO A 84 -5.72 11.15 1.89
N ARG A 85 -5.64 12.02 0.87
CA ARG A 85 -4.38 12.33 0.21
C ARG A 85 -3.34 12.87 1.20
N GLY A 86 -2.11 12.38 1.07
CA GLY A 86 -0.99 12.74 1.93
C GLY A 86 -1.06 12.16 3.35
N GLN A 87 -2.14 11.45 3.72
CA GLN A 87 -2.21 10.75 4.99
C GLN A 87 -1.61 9.35 4.86
N GLU A 88 -0.87 8.97 5.89
CA GLU A 88 -0.26 7.66 6.00
C GLU A 88 -1.17 6.72 6.78
N PHE A 89 -1.27 5.47 6.32
CA PHE A 89 -1.91 4.40 7.07
C PHE A 89 -0.93 3.25 7.25
N VAL A 90 -0.84 2.74 8.48
CA VAL A 90 0.17 1.75 8.85
C VAL A 90 -0.49 0.45 9.29
N VAL A 91 -0.09 -0.64 8.63
CA VAL A 91 -0.51 -1.99 8.95
C VAL A 91 0.69 -2.87 9.25
N THR A 92 0.52 -3.86 10.11
CA THR A 92 1.58 -4.78 10.50
C THR A 92 1.08 -6.23 10.43
N TYR A 93 1.97 -7.12 10.04
CA TYR A 93 1.76 -8.56 9.97
C TYR A 93 2.93 -9.24 10.67
N LEU A 94 2.63 -10.18 11.57
CA LEU A 94 3.64 -10.99 12.23
C LEU A 94 3.46 -12.44 11.77
N TRP A 95 4.55 -13.05 11.30
CA TRP A 95 4.60 -14.44 10.90
C TRP A 95 5.82 -15.13 11.49
N GLY A 96 5.59 -15.99 12.48
CA GLY A 96 6.67 -16.64 13.23
C GLY A 96 7.62 -15.60 13.81
N GLU A 97 8.86 -15.60 13.33
CA GLU A 97 9.92 -14.70 13.76
C GLU A 97 10.14 -13.53 12.78
N LYS A 98 9.21 -13.27 11.86
CA LYS A 98 9.29 -12.15 10.92
C LYS A 98 8.12 -11.20 11.12
N GLY A 99 8.42 -9.91 11.26
CA GLY A 99 7.41 -8.85 11.30
C GLY A 99 7.51 -7.98 10.06
N VAL A 100 6.41 -7.84 9.33
CA VAL A 100 6.29 -6.98 8.14
C VAL A 100 5.36 -5.83 8.48
N THR A 101 5.90 -4.61 8.49
CA THR A 101 5.11 -3.38 8.63
C THR A 101 5.04 -2.68 7.30
N LYS A 102 3.84 -2.34 6.84
CA LYS A 102 3.61 -1.61 5.61
C LYS A 102 2.92 -0.30 5.92
N LYS A 103 3.47 0.76 5.38
CA LYS A 103 2.92 2.11 5.45
C LYS A 103 2.50 2.50 4.04
N ILE A 104 1.21 2.77 3.86
CA ILE A 104 0.64 3.22 2.60
C ILE A 104 0.30 4.71 2.68
N THR A 105 0.60 5.44 1.61
CA THR A 105 0.27 6.85 1.45
C THR A 105 -0.41 7.06 0.11
N PHE A 106 -1.59 7.69 0.10
CA PHE A 106 -2.25 8.10 -1.14
C PHE A 106 -1.66 9.42 -1.63
N GLN A 107 -0.99 9.40 -2.78
CA GLN A 107 -0.33 10.59 -3.34
C GLN A 107 -1.26 11.44 -4.23
N GLY A 108 -2.42 10.90 -4.63
CA GLY A 108 -3.43 11.57 -5.44
C GLY A 108 -3.80 10.77 -6.69
N MET A 109 -4.62 11.37 -7.54
CA MET A 109 -4.97 10.83 -8.84
C MET A 109 -3.96 11.33 -9.87
N SER A 110 -3.44 10.43 -10.72
CA SER A 110 -2.81 10.88 -11.95
C SER A 110 -3.92 11.33 -12.90
N ALA A 111 -4.03 12.63 -13.15
CA ALA A 111 -4.71 13.09 -14.36
C ALA A 111 -3.94 12.48 -15.53
N GLU A 112 -4.62 11.70 -16.38
CA GLU A 112 -4.05 11.12 -17.60
C GLU A 112 -3.26 12.21 -18.38
N GLU A 113 -2.24 11.84 -19.16
CA GLU A 113 -1.52 12.77 -20.08
C GLU A 113 -0.31 13.57 -19.55
N GLU A 114 0.53 13.03 -18.66
CA GLU A 114 1.99 13.24 -18.84
C GLU A 114 2.46 12.34 -20.00
N ARG A 115 2.05 12.77 -21.18
CA ARG A 115 2.61 12.50 -22.52
C ARG A 115 4.10 12.19 -22.42
N GLU A 116 4.62 11.19 -23.12
CA GLU A 116 5.17 11.33 -24.48
C GLU A 116 6.22 12.45 -24.68
N GLU A 117 6.41 13.41 -23.76
CA GLU A 117 7.48 14.40 -23.76
C GLU A 117 8.85 13.77 -23.50
N ILE A 118 8.94 12.65 -22.76
CA ILE A 118 10.22 11.91 -22.67
C ILE A 118 10.49 11.10 -23.95
N GLN A 119 9.46 10.75 -24.74
CA GLN A 119 9.63 9.93 -25.95
C GLN A 119 9.78 10.77 -27.24
N GLN A 120 9.37 12.04 -27.25
CA GLN A 120 9.59 12.97 -28.38
C GLN A 120 10.72 13.98 -28.14
N ALA A 121 11.22 14.14 -26.92
CA ALA A 121 12.40 14.98 -26.62
C ALA A 121 13.69 14.15 -26.50
N GLN A 122 13.97 13.29 -27.47
CA GLN A 122 15.35 13.15 -27.95
C GLN A 122 15.39 12.47 -29.34
N PRO A 123 15.69 13.23 -30.40
CA PRO A 123 16.03 12.71 -31.74
C PRO A 123 17.41 12.05 -31.79
#